data_AF-A0A9E2NC56-F1
#
_entry.id   AF-A0A9E2NC56-F1
#
_cell.length_a   1.000
_cell.length_b   1.000
_cell.length_c   1.000
_cell.angle_alpha   90.00
_cell.angle_beta   90.00
_cell.angle_gamma   90.00
#
_symmetry.space_group_name_H-M   'P 1'
#
loop_
_entity.id
_entity.type
_entity.pdbx_description
1 polymer ?
#
loop_
_entity_poly.entity_id
_entity_poly.type
_entity_poly.pdbx_seq_one_letter_code
_entity_poly.pdbx_strand_id
1 'polypeptide(L)'
;MNTSRNWEKPIRRLELLMRLKSFPVALKLLEDKAALSTIPFCRRLDRPTTLCQLITLVRNFDWTVGAVLGDFLGPMCPSMIGLGEVPEHMADGTFRSIVWTKTKADGKKYELGIPRIPTGQYEAVALAPLVYNPFDPDMVLIYANPAQMMLLINSLQFEDYEVMEFFCVGESSCSDAIARCYLTGKPSLTIPCYGERRYGHAQDEDLVMALRPEQIDKALRGMETLYRRGIRYPISYAGAEMDVSGAFPGSYGQTQQLKSLRGDDNRLLLGVTGGIASGKTTVAKMLEELGAPIVDFDLIARLVVEPGQHAYNQIVEYFGEQVLQEDKTLDRKKLSDIVFRDMEKRKKLESFTHPAIGVEFMRQVNELSAKDPDAIIQVVIPLLIELNMGYMFHKLLLVYTSPEVQNKRLAARDGISEADAAVIMRNQLPIDEKVGYADFVINNEGDPEETRAKVEALWAELKKLQQESKKQ
;
A
#
# COMPACT_ATOMS: atom_id res chain seq x y z
N MET A 1 -6.22 14.79 -27.61
CA MET A 1 -6.64 15.04 -26.21
C MET A 1 -5.39 15.11 -25.34
N ASN A 2 -5.24 16.10 -24.48
CA ASN A 2 -4.17 16.11 -23.47
C ASN A 2 -4.65 15.34 -22.24
N THR A 3 -3.81 14.47 -21.68
CA THR A 3 -4.09 13.84 -20.39
C THR A 3 -4.03 14.89 -19.28
N SER A 4 -5.02 14.94 -18.40
CA SER A 4 -4.99 15.77 -17.20
C SER A 4 -3.95 15.28 -16.18
N ARG A 5 -3.50 14.02 -16.33
CA ARG A 5 -2.62 13.33 -15.40
C ARG A 5 -1.50 12.58 -16.10
N ASN A 6 -0.28 12.61 -15.52
CA ASN A 6 0.82 11.74 -15.91
C ASN A 6 0.71 10.39 -15.17
N TRP A 7 0.35 9.36 -15.91
CA TRP A 7 0.21 7.96 -15.51
C TRP A 7 1.51 7.16 -15.54
N GLU A 8 2.56 7.64 -16.19
CA GLU A 8 3.79 6.87 -16.38
C GLU A 8 4.38 6.41 -15.04
N LYS A 9 4.65 7.35 -14.12
CA LYS A 9 5.21 7.04 -12.81
C LYS A 9 4.33 6.09 -11.97
N PRO A 10 3.03 6.38 -11.73
CA PRO A 10 2.20 5.49 -10.91
C PRO A 10 2.05 4.10 -11.52
N ILE A 11 1.89 3.99 -12.85
CA ILE A 11 1.73 2.69 -13.51
C ILE A 11 3.04 1.90 -13.51
N ARG A 12 4.19 2.52 -13.78
CA ARG A 12 5.50 1.85 -13.63
C ARG A 12 5.72 1.36 -12.21
N ARG A 13 5.28 2.13 -11.22
CA ARG A 13 5.37 1.73 -9.80
C ARG A 13 4.47 0.53 -9.50
N LEU A 14 3.23 0.52 -9.99
CA LEU A 14 2.30 -0.59 -9.87
C LEU A 14 2.85 -1.86 -10.52
N GLU A 15 3.35 -1.74 -11.75
CA GLU A 15 4.01 -2.83 -12.50
C GLU A 15 5.18 -3.42 -11.72
N LEU A 16 5.99 -2.59 -11.05
CA LEU A 16 7.13 -3.04 -10.25
C LEU A 16 6.70 -3.76 -8.95
N LEU A 17 5.70 -3.22 -8.25
CA LEU A 17 5.21 -3.80 -6.98
C LEU A 17 4.47 -5.12 -7.22
N MET A 18 3.69 -5.22 -8.29
CA MET A 18 2.90 -6.40 -8.62
C MET A 18 3.64 -7.37 -9.55
N ARG A 19 4.67 -6.94 -10.29
CA ARG A 19 5.32 -7.69 -11.38
C ARG A 19 4.30 -8.19 -12.41
N LEU A 20 3.49 -7.28 -12.93
CA LEU A 20 2.44 -7.59 -13.91
C LEU A 20 3.05 -8.19 -15.18
N LYS A 21 2.37 -9.19 -15.76
CA LYS A 21 2.78 -9.84 -17.02
C LYS A 21 2.37 -9.06 -18.27
N SER A 22 1.45 -8.10 -18.14
CA SER A 22 0.86 -7.35 -19.24
C SER A 22 0.49 -5.94 -18.79
N PHE A 23 0.40 -5.00 -19.73
CA PHE A 23 0.13 -3.59 -19.42
C PHE A 23 -1.28 -3.39 -18.82
N PRO A 24 -1.43 -2.54 -17.79
CA PRO A 24 -2.74 -1.99 -17.42
C PRO A 24 -3.37 -1.26 -18.60
N VAL A 25 -4.63 -1.60 -18.89
CA VAL A 25 -5.36 -1.10 -20.06
C VAL A 25 -6.21 0.11 -19.66
N ALA A 26 -5.91 1.26 -20.26
CA ALA A 26 -6.78 2.43 -20.23
C ALA A 26 -7.99 2.16 -21.15
N LEU A 27 -9.21 2.32 -20.64
CA LEU A 27 -10.45 2.25 -21.43
C LEU A 27 -11.18 3.59 -21.39
N LYS A 28 -11.49 4.13 -22.57
CA LYS A 28 -12.28 5.35 -22.76
C LYS A 28 -13.51 5.06 -23.61
N LEU A 29 -14.68 5.47 -23.13
CA LEU A 29 -15.90 5.58 -23.91
C LEU A 29 -15.99 7.00 -24.48
N LEU A 30 -16.27 7.10 -25.78
CA LEU A 30 -16.26 8.36 -26.52
C LEU A 30 -17.67 8.69 -27.00
N GLU A 31 -18.13 9.90 -26.68
CA GLU A 31 -19.44 10.41 -27.12
C GLU A 31 -19.48 10.64 -28.64
N ASP A 32 -18.34 11.03 -29.24
CA ASP A 32 -18.20 11.20 -30.69
C ASP A 32 -17.11 10.28 -31.24
N LYS A 33 -17.47 9.43 -32.21
CA LYS A 33 -16.51 8.54 -32.88
C LYS A 33 -15.39 9.27 -33.62
N ALA A 34 -15.59 10.52 -34.04
CA ALA A 34 -14.56 11.32 -34.70
C ALA A 34 -13.36 11.57 -33.77
N ALA A 35 -13.57 11.56 -32.45
CA ALA A 35 -12.51 11.72 -31.45
C ALA A 35 -11.41 10.64 -31.55
N LEU A 36 -11.71 9.45 -32.09
CA LEU A 36 -10.72 8.40 -32.33
C LEU A 36 -9.57 8.88 -33.23
N SER A 37 -9.84 9.75 -34.21
CA SER A 37 -8.82 10.29 -35.10
C SER A 37 -7.85 11.26 -34.40
N THR A 38 -8.23 11.75 -33.22
CA THR A 38 -7.42 12.67 -32.41
C THR A 38 -6.52 11.95 -31.41
N ILE A 39 -6.66 10.64 -31.25
CA ILE A 39 -5.87 9.80 -30.34
C ILE A 39 -4.59 9.38 -31.07
N PRO A 40 -3.39 9.73 -30.56
CA PRO A 40 -2.13 9.37 -31.20
C PRO A 40 -1.99 7.86 -31.39
N PHE A 41 -1.52 7.45 -32.57
CA PHE A 41 -1.27 6.04 -32.92
C PHE A 41 -2.48 5.11 -32.75
N CYS A 42 -3.70 5.64 -32.71
CA CYS A 42 -4.92 4.86 -32.61
C CYS A 42 -5.17 4.05 -33.88
N ARG A 43 -5.12 2.73 -33.75
CA ARG A 43 -5.34 1.78 -34.84
C ARG A 43 -6.81 1.37 -34.88
N ARG A 44 -7.34 1.29 -36.09
CA ARG A 44 -8.62 0.63 -36.40
C ARG A 44 -8.31 -0.69 -37.09
N LEU A 45 -9.01 -1.75 -36.70
CA LEU A 45 -8.87 -3.05 -37.36
C LEU A 45 -9.74 -3.07 -38.62
N ASP A 46 -9.23 -3.69 -39.68
CA ASP A 46 -9.89 -3.84 -40.99
C ASP A 46 -10.79 -5.08 -41.06
N ARG A 47 -11.07 -5.71 -39.91
CA ARG A 47 -11.87 -6.92 -39.79
C ARG A 47 -12.77 -6.86 -38.55
N PRO A 48 -13.90 -7.58 -38.54
CA PRO A 48 -14.71 -7.72 -37.36
C PRO A 48 -13.92 -8.27 -36.17
N THR A 49 -14.13 -7.69 -34.99
CA THR A 49 -13.36 -8.01 -33.78
C THR A 49 -14.24 -8.18 -32.55
N THR A 50 -13.67 -8.75 -31.49
CA THR A 50 -14.30 -8.82 -30.17
C THR A 50 -13.64 -7.83 -29.22
N LEU A 51 -14.34 -7.42 -28.16
CA LEU A 51 -13.76 -6.56 -27.13
C LEU A 51 -12.51 -7.19 -26.50
N CYS A 52 -12.53 -8.51 -26.28
CA CYS A 52 -11.40 -9.23 -25.70
C CYS A 52 -10.15 -9.19 -26.62
N GLN A 53 -10.32 -9.27 -27.94
CA GLN A 53 -9.21 -9.10 -28.89
C GLN A 53 -8.60 -7.69 -28.79
N LEU A 54 -9.45 -6.65 -28.73
CA LEU A 54 -8.97 -5.27 -28.58
C LEU A 54 -8.17 -5.09 -27.28
N ILE A 55 -8.67 -5.61 -26.16
CA ILE A 55 -7.96 -5.59 -24.88
C ILE A 55 -6.62 -6.32 -24.98
N THR A 56 -6.57 -7.45 -25.68
CA THR A 56 -5.33 -8.25 -25.88
C THR A 56 -4.26 -7.48 -26.64
N LEU A 57 -4.66 -6.81 -27.74
CA LEU A 57 -3.75 -5.97 -28.53
C LEU A 57 -3.12 -4.88 -27.67
N VAL A 58 -3.86 -4.36 -26.69
CA VAL A 58 -3.33 -3.36 -25.77
C VAL A 58 -2.38 -4.00 -24.75
N ARG A 59 -2.87 -4.97 -23.97
CA ARG A 59 -2.13 -5.50 -22.82
C ARG A 59 -0.87 -6.27 -23.19
N ASN A 60 -0.84 -6.92 -24.36
CA ASN A 60 0.25 -7.81 -24.78
C ASN A 60 1.07 -7.27 -25.96
N PHE A 61 0.49 -6.40 -26.81
CA PHE A 61 1.15 -5.92 -28.02
C PHE A 61 1.45 -4.42 -28.00
N ASP A 62 1.11 -3.71 -26.93
CA ASP A 62 1.38 -2.27 -26.79
C ASP A 62 0.71 -1.44 -27.90
N TRP A 63 -0.53 -1.79 -28.25
CA TRP A 63 -1.30 -1.05 -29.25
C TRP A 63 -2.31 -0.12 -28.59
N THR A 64 -2.40 1.09 -29.13
CA THR A 64 -3.59 1.93 -28.99
C THR A 64 -4.57 1.54 -30.09
N VAL A 65 -5.79 1.16 -29.71
CA VAL A 65 -6.84 0.70 -30.63
C VAL A 65 -8.16 1.40 -30.35
N GLY A 66 -8.95 1.58 -31.40
CA GLY A 66 -10.29 2.15 -31.31
C GLY A 66 -11.31 1.26 -32.01
N ALA A 67 -12.56 1.31 -31.56
CA ALA A 67 -13.66 0.64 -32.23
C ALA A 67 -14.97 1.43 -32.14
N VAL A 68 -15.79 1.35 -33.18
CA VAL A 68 -17.20 1.79 -33.20
C VAL A 68 -18.12 0.57 -33.29
N LEU A 69 -19.43 0.77 -33.15
CA LEU A 69 -20.44 -0.30 -33.22
C LEU A 69 -20.23 -1.27 -34.40
N GLY A 70 -19.94 -0.75 -35.60
CA GLY A 70 -19.77 -1.53 -36.83
C GLY A 70 -18.48 -2.37 -36.91
N ASP A 71 -17.51 -2.17 -36.03
CA ASP A 71 -16.26 -2.95 -36.04
C ASP A 71 -16.40 -4.28 -35.28
N PHE A 72 -17.45 -4.44 -34.47
CA PHE A 72 -17.63 -5.63 -33.66
C PHE A 72 -18.25 -6.79 -34.45
N LEU A 73 -17.80 -8.01 -34.17
CA LEU A 73 -18.29 -9.25 -34.80
C LEU A 73 -19.80 -9.48 -34.64
N GLY A 74 -20.39 -8.94 -33.58
CA GLY A 74 -21.81 -9.03 -33.30
C GLY A 74 -22.22 -8.13 -32.15
N PRO A 75 -23.52 -8.09 -31.81
CA PRO A 75 -24.07 -7.09 -30.90
C PRO A 75 -23.72 -7.33 -29.42
N MET A 76 -23.21 -8.51 -29.07
CA MET A 76 -22.91 -8.86 -27.68
C MET A 76 -21.88 -7.92 -27.05
N CYS A 77 -20.67 -7.82 -27.60
CA CYS A 77 -19.61 -6.94 -27.10
C CYS A 77 -20.04 -5.47 -26.99
N PRO A 78 -20.55 -4.82 -28.06
CA PRO A 78 -20.94 -3.41 -27.99
C PRO A 78 -22.09 -3.17 -27.01
N SER A 79 -23.01 -4.14 -26.81
CA SER A 79 -24.09 -4.01 -25.83
C SER A 79 -23.62 -3.98 -24.37
N MET A 80 -22.46 -4.56 -24.05
CA MET A 80 -21.92 -4.51 -22.68
C MET A 80 -21.38 -3.13 -22.33
N ILE A 81 -20.86 -2.42 -23.33
CA ILE A 81 -20.18 -1.13 -23.18
C ILE A 81 -21.00 0.06 -23.69
N GLY A 82 -22.31 -0.13 -23.89
CA GLY A 82 -23.25 0.95 -24.21
C GLY A 82 -23.20 1.49 -25.64
N LEU A 83 -22.51 0.80 -26.57
CA LEU A 83 -22.40 1.22 -27.97
C LEU A 83 -23.57 0.77 -28.85
N GLY A 84 -24.40 -0.16 -28.37
CA GLY A 84 -25.54 -0.67 -29.14
C GLY A 84 -26.54 -1.41 -28.27
N GLU A 85 -27.78 -1.47 -28.73
CA GLU A 85 -28.86 -2.20 -28.07
C GLU A 85 -28.70 -3.72 -28.16
N VAL A 86 -29.27 -4.43 -27.20
CA VAL A 86 -29.39 -5.89 -27.26
C VAL A 86 -30.56 -6.24 -28.19
N PRO A 87 -30.34 -7.01 -29.28
CA PRO A 87 -31.43 -7.42 -30.14
C PRO A 87 -32.45 -8.30 -29.42
N GLU A 88 -33.71 -8.24 -29.84
CA GLU A 88 -34.83 -8.96 -29.22
C GLU A 88 -34.60 -10.48 -29.08
N HIS A 89 -34.04 -11.11 -30.12
CA HIS A 89 -33.75 -12.56 -30.12
C HIS A 89 -32.61 -12.96 -29.16
N MET A 90 -31.80 -12.00 -28.69
CA MET A 90 -30.88 -12.23 -27.57
C MET A 90 -31.60 -11.97 -26.25
N ALA A 91 -32.27 -10.83 -26.12
CA ALA A 91 -32.97 -10.41 -24.91
C ALA A 91 -34.07 -11.41 -24.45
N ASP A 92 -34.71 -12.13 -25.38
CA ASP A 92 -35.75 -13.12 -25.09
C ASP A 92 -35.21 -14.46 -24.57
N GLY A 93 -33.88 -14.61 -24.49
CA GLY A 93 -33.19 -15.80 -24.01
C GLY A 93 -32.90 -16.87 -25.06
N THR A 94 -33.31 -16.70 -26.32
CA THR A 94 -33.12 -17.70 -27.37
C THR A 94 -31.65 -18.03 -27.56
N PHE A 95 -30.80 -17.01 -27.74
CA PHE A 95 -29.35 -17.21 -27.90
C PHE A 95 -28.73 -17.99 -26.73
N ARG A 96 -29.02 -17.62 -25.48
CA ARG A 96 -28.47 -18.30 -24.31
C ARG A 96 -28.95 -19.74 -24.19
N SER A 97 -30.20 -20.04 -24.59
CA SER A 97 -30.71 -21.40 -24.55
C SER A 97 -30.12 -22.35 -25.60
N ILE A 98 -29.51 -21.80 -26.65
CA ILE A 98 -28.82 -22.63 -27.65
C ILE A 98 -27.47 -23.13 -27.11
N VAL A 99 -26.82 -22.34 -26.25
CA VAL A 99 -25.40 -22.56 -25.90
C VAL A 99 -25.17 -22.81 -24.40
N TRP A 100 -25.86 -22.08 -23.52
CA TRP A 100 -25.48 -21.94 -22.11
C TRP A 100 -26.55 -22.43 -21.13
N THR A 101 -27.83 -22.40 -21.50
CA THR A 101 -28.93 -22.80 -20.62
C THR A 101 -29.80 -23.87 -21.26
N LYS A 102 -30.38 -24.76 -20.45
CA LYS A 102 -31.25 -25.83 -20.95
C LYS A 102 -32.56 -25.29 -21.56
N THR A 103 -33.07 -24.18 -21.04
CA THR A 103 -34.36 -23.62 -21.44
C THR A 103 -34.23 -22.16 -21.87
N LYS A 104 -35.14 -21.71 -22.74
CA LYS A 104 -35.29 -20.29 -23.12
C LYS A 104 -35.65 -19.42 -21.92
N ALA A 105 -36.45 -19.93 -20.98
CA ALA A 105 -36.80 -19.22 -19.75
C ALA A 105 -35.55 -18.93 -18.89
N ASP A 106 -34.66 -19.90 -18.71
CA ASP A 106 -33.40 -19.68 -18.01
C ASP A 106 -32.43 -18.81 -18.83
N GLY A 107 -32.47 -18.92 -20.16
CA GLY A 107 -31.73 -18.03 -21.05
C GLY A 107 -32.15 -16.56 -20.91
N LYS A 108 -33.45 -16.31 -20.68
CA LYS A 108 -33.96 -14.96 -20.41
C LYS A 108 -33.51 -14.45 -19.05
N LYS A 109 -33.54 -15.29 -18.01
CA LYS A 109 -32.99 -14.93 -16.67
C LYS A 109 -31.50 -14.60 -16.77
N TYR A 110 -30.75 -15.38 -17.55
CA TYR A 110 -29.34 -15.14 -17.84
C TYR A 110 -29.17 -13.73 -18.40
N GLU A 111 -29.87 -13.39 -19.48
CA GLU A 111 -29.71 -12.10 -20.17
C GLU A 111 -30.09 -10.89 -19.30
N LEU A 112 -31.12 -11.04 -18.47
CA LEU A 112 -31.51 -10.04 -17.47
C LEU A 112 -30.48 -9.87 -16.35
N GLY A 113 -29.71 -10.92 -16.05
CA GLY A 113 -28.68 -10.91 -15.02
C GLY A 113 -27.39 -10.21 -15.43
N ILE A 114 -27.21 -9.86 -16.72
CA ILE A 114 -26.00 -9.22 -17.24
C ILE A 114 -26.07 -7.69 -17.06
N PRO A 115 -25.20 -7.09 -16.25
CA PRO A 115 -25.05 -5.63 -16.17
C PRO A 115 -24.62 -5.03 -17.51
N ARG A 116 -25.19 -3.88 -17.90
CA ARG A 116 -24.83 -3.19 -19.14
C ARG A 116 -24.70 -1.70 -18.91
N ILE A 117 -23.73 -1.10 -19.57
CA ILE A 117 -23.64 0.36 -19.63
C ILE A 117 -24.83 0.89 -20.44
N PRO A 118 -25.54 1.94 -19.98
CA PRO A 118 -26.65 2.52 -20.72
C PRO A 118 -26.24 2.97 -22.13
N THR A 119 -27.13 2.77 -23.09
CA THR A 119 -26.96 3.16 -24.48
C THR A 119 -27.28 4.65 -24.70
N GLY A 120 -26.91 5.17 -25.88
CA GLY A 120 -27.28 6.51 -26.32
C GLY A 120 -26.31 7.62 -25.94
N GLN A 121 -25.31 7.34 -25.11
CA GLN A 121 -24.27 8.31 -24.74
C GLN A 121 -22.99 8.19 -25.57
N TYR A 122 -22.60 6.97 -25.95
CA TYR A 122 -21.28 6.71 -26.53
C TYR A 122 -21.37 6.11 -27.94
N GLU A 123 -20.51 6.58 -28.84
CA GLU A 123 -20.42 6.10 -30.23
C GLU A 123 -19.17 5.25 -30.50
N ALA A 124 -18.16 5.33 -29.64
CA ALA A 124 -16.90 4.61 -29.79
C ALA A 124 -16.26 4.22 -28.46
N VAL A 125 -15.32 3.29 -28.52
CA VAL A 125 -14.40 2.93 -27.44
C VAL A 125 -12.96 3.06 -27.92
N ALA A 126 -12.08 3.59 -27.06
CA ALA A 126 -10.65 3.59 -27.26
C ALA A 126 -9.96 2.86 -26.10
N LEU A 127 -8.94 2.07 -26.44
CA LEU A 127 -8.13 1.32 -25.49
C LEU A 127 -6.64 1.58 -25.76
N ALA A 128 -5.86 1.73 -24.71
CA ALA A 128 -4.42 1.98 -24.83
C ALA A 128 -3.65 1.56 -23.56
N PRO A 129 -2.35 1.31 -23.64
CA PRO A 129 -1.57 1.02 -22.44
C PRO A 129 -1.44 2.30 -21.61
N LEU A 130 -1.92 2.26 -20.37
CA LEU A 130 -2.08 3.46 -19.55
C LEU A 130 -0.76 4.18 -19.26
N VAL A 131 0.34 3.42 -19.22
CA VAL A 131 1.70 3.93 -18.94
C VAL A 131 2.17 5.01 -19.92
N TYR A 132 1.63 5.07 -21.14
CA TYR A 132 2.03 6.03 -22.17
C TYR A 132 1.19 7.31 -22.22
N ASN A 133 0.37 7.57 -21.21
CA ASN A 133 -0.49 8.76 -21.15
C ASN A 133 -1.38 8.95 -22.40
N PRO A 134 -2.17 7.93 -22.81
CA PRO A 134 -2.89 7.98 -24.08
C PRO A 134 -4.05 8.98 -24.08
N PHE A 135 -4.80 9.03 -22.98
CA PHE A 135 -5.97 9.87 -22.70
C PHE A 135 -6.36 9.69 -21.22
N ASP A 136 -7.32 10.46 -20.73
CA ASP A 136 -7.89 10.25 -19.39
C ASP A 136 -8.93 9.12 -19.42
N PRO A 137 -8.62 7.92 -18.89
CA PRO A 137 -9.52 6.78 -18.99
C PRO A 137 -10.78 6.97 -18.15
N ASP A 138 -11.87 6.29 -18.53
CA ASP A 138 -13.04 6.15 -17.66
C ASP A 138 -12.89 4.97 -16.69
N MET A 139 -12.09 3.98 -17.11
CA MET A 139 -11.78 2.75 -16.37
C MET A 139 -10.36 2.25 -16.72
N VAL A 140 -9.73 1.58 -15.76
CA VAL A 140 -8.44 0.91 -15.92
C VAL A 140 -8.64 -0.59 -15.69
N LEU A 141 -8.23 -1.42 -16.64
CA LEU A 141 -8.28 -2.88 -16.51
C LEU A 141 -6.91 -3.41 -16.16
N ILE A 142 -6.83 -4.18 -15.08
CA ILE A 142 -5.62 -4.86 -14.63
C ILE A 142 -5.87 -6.36 -14.76
N TYR A 143 -4.98 -7.03 -15.49
CA TYR A 143 -4.91 -8.49 -15.55
C TYR A 143 -3.76 -8.98 -14.69
N ALA A 144 -4.06 -9.90 -13.78
CA ALA A 144 -3.09 -10.42 -12.82
C ALA A 144 -3.53 -11.78 -12.28
N ASN A 145 -2.60 -12.54 -11.71
CA ASN A 145 -2.91 -13.82 -11.08
C ASN A 145 -3.59 -13.67 -9.71
N PRO A 146 -4.09 -14.75 -9.08
CA PRO A 146 -4.82 -14.63 -7.81
C PRO A 146 -3.99 -14.03 -6.67
N ALA A 147 -2.69 -14.31 -6.60
CA ALA A 147 -1.80 -13.74 -5.57
C ALA A 147 -1.65 -12.22 -5.74
N GLN A 148 -1.49 -11.76 -6.98
CA GLN A 148 -1.44 -10.34 -7.31
C GLN A 148 -2.78 -9.64 -7.05
N MET A 149 -3.91 -10.28 -7.39
CA MET A 149 -5.24 -9.72 -7.12
C MET A 149 -5.54 -9.62 -5.63
N MET A 150 -5.16 -10.61 -4.82
CA MET A 150 -5.30 -10.53 -3.37
C MET A 150 -4.57 -9.31 -2.80
N LEU A 151 -3.35 -9.05 -3.27
CA LEU A 151 -2.61 -7.85 -2.87
C LEU A 151 -3.30 -6.57 -3.31
N LEU A 152 -3.81 -6.51 -4.54
CA LEU A 152 -4.55 -5.35 -5.04
C LEU A 152 -5.84 -5.09 -4.26
N ILE A 153 -6.61 -6.13 -3.93
CA ILE A 153 -7.80 -6.06 -3.08
C ILE A 153 -7.43 -5.48 -1.71
N ASN A 154 -6.46 -6.09 -1.02
CA ASN A 154 -6.04 -5.63 0.31
C ASN A 154 -5.50 -4.20 0.27
N SER A 155 -4.84 -3.80 -0.83
CA SER A 155 -4.34 -2.44 -1.01
C SER A 155 -5.47 -1.42 -1.15
N LEU A 156 -6.52 -1.76 -1.89
CA LEU A 156 -7.72 -0.93 -2.04
C LEU A 156 -8.55 -0.85 -0.75
N GLN A 157 -8.51 -1.91 0.06
CA GLN A 157 -9.20 -1.99 1.36
C GLN A 157 -8.40 -1.41 2.53
N PHE A 158 -7.14 -1.03 2.30
CA PHE A 158 -6.24 -0.55 3.36
C PHE A 158 -6.76 0.76 4.01
N GLU A 159 -7.16 1.71 3.17
CA GLU A 159 -7.86 2.94 3.55
C GLU A 159 -9.37 2.71 3.35
N ASP A 160 -10.23 3.14 4.27
CA ASP A 160 -11.70 3.00 4.19
C ASP A 160 -12.16 1.58 3.85
N TYR A 161 -11.91 0.64 4.78
CA TYR A 161 -12.20 -0.78 4.57
C TYR A 161 -13.66 -1.02 4.17
N GLU A 162 -13.83 -1.72 3.05
CA GLU A 162 -15.13 -2.19 2.57
C GLU A 162 -14.98 -3.60 2.00
N VAL A 163 -15.95 -4.49 2.29
CA VAL A 163 -15.99 -5.81 1.67
C VAL A 163 -16.29 -5.67 0.18
N MET A 164 -15.43 -6.24 -0.67
CA MET A 164 -15.68 -6.29 -2.11
C MET A 164 -16.63 -7.45 -2.45
N GLU A 165 -17.66 -7.18 -3.24
CA GLU A 165 -18.57 -8.21 -3.73
C GLU A 165 -18.01 -8.86 -5.00
N PHE A 166 -17.77 -10.17 -4.93
CA PHE A 166 -17.45 -10.96 -6.11
C PHE A 166 -18.74 -11.28 -6.87
N PHE A 167 -18.83 -10.85 -8.12
CA PHE A 167 -20.00 -11.05 -8.97
C PHE A 167 -19.60 -11.77 -10.25
N CYS A 168 -20.39 -12.77 -10.65
CA CYS A 168 -20.12 -13.58 -11.82
C CYS A 168 -21.43 -13.96 -12.51
N VAL A 169 -21.59 -13.52 -13.75
CA VAL A 169 -22.66 -14.00 -14.64
C VAL A 169 -22.31 -15.39 -15.20
N GLY A 170 -21.01 -15.68 -15.36
CA GLY A 170 -20.49 -16.84 -16.06
C GLY A 170 -19.84 -16.43 -17.37
N GLU A 171 -20.62 -16.26 -18.43
CA GLU A 171 -20.16 -15.77 -19.74
C GLU A 171 -20.63 -14.34 -19.98
N SER A 172 -19.67 -13.42 -19.89
CA SER A 172 -19.70 -11.96 -20.12
C SER A 172 -18.79 -11.29 -19.08
N SER A 173 -17.55 -11.79 -18.91
CA SER A 173 -16.58 -11.22 -17.96
C SER A 173 -16.34 -9.71 -18.18
N CYS A 174 -16.41 -9.24 -19.43
CA CYS A 174 -16.37 -7.82 -19.74
C CYS A 174 -17.49 -7.02 -19.05
N SER A 175 -18.69 -7.58 -18.90
CA SER A 175 -19.78 -6.97 -18.13
C SER A 175 -19.48 -6.99 -16.63
N ASP A 176 -19.05 -8.13 -16.11
CA ASP A 176 -18.72 -8.31 -14.69
C ASP A 176 -17.61 -7.35 -14.23
N ALA A 177 -16.62 -7.08 -15.08
CA ALA A 177 -15.58 -6.09 -14.80
C ALA A 177 -16.02 -4.66 -15.18
N ILE A 178 -16.20 -4.40 -16.47
CA ILE A 178 -16.34 -3.04 -17.03
C ILE A 178 -17.70 -2.45 -16.68
N ALA A 179 -18.80 -3.12 -17.03
CA ALA A 179 -20.14 -2.56 -16.83
C ALA A 179 -20.45 -2.37 -15.34
N ARG A 180 -20.07 -3.32 -14.46
CA ARG A 180 -20.26 -3.14 -13.01
C ARG A 180 -19.40 -2.03 -12.43
N CYS A 181 -18.13 -1.93 -12.81
CA CYS A 181 -17.27 -0.83 -12.35
C CYS A 181 -17.84 0.53 -12.78
N TYR A 182 -18.35 0.61 -14.02
CA TYR A 182 -19.04 1.79 -14.51
C TYR A 182 -20.29 2.12 -13.67
N LEU A 183 -21.21 1.18 -13.51
CA LEU A 183 -22.51 1.39 -12.87
C LEU A 183 -22.40 1.67 -11.36
N THR A 184 -21.46 1.01 -10.68
CA THR A 184 -21.33 1.11 -9.21
C THR A 184 -20.29 2.12 -8.75
N GLY A 185 -19.35 2.50 -9.62
CA GLY A 185 -18.16 3.27 -9.25
C GLY A 185 -17.15 2.50 -8.40
N LYS A 186 -17.39 1.22 -8.09
CA LYS A 186 -16.54 0.39 -7.23
C LYS A 186 -15.58 -0.47 -8.06
N PRO A 187 -14.44 -0.91 -7.48
CA PRO A 187 -13.61 -1.95 -8.08
C PRO A 187 -14.44 -3.19 -8.40
N SER A 188 -14.24 -3.79 -9.58
CA SER A 188 -14.97 -5.01 -9.97
C SER A 188 -14.00 -6.06 -10.49
N LEU A 189 -13.87 -7.15 -9.73
CA LEU A 189 -13.04 -8.32 -10.07
C LEU A 189 -13.91 -9.43 -10.66
N THR A 190 -13.40 -10.11 -11.69
CA THR A 190 -14.05 -11.29 -12.25
C THR A 190 -13.03 -12.31 -12.76
N ILE A 191 -13.53 -13.52 -13.04
CA ILE A 191 -12.80 -14.59 -13.70
C ILE A 191 -13.04 -14.47 -15.22
N PRO A 192 -11.98 -14.41 -16.05
CA PRO A 192 -12.12 -14.43 -17.50
C PRO A 192 -12.95 -15.61 -18.00
N CYS A 193 -14.00 -15.30 -18.75
CA CYS A 193 -14.93 -16.31 -19.26
C CYS A 193 -14.37 -17.06 -20.47
N TYR A 194 -15.08 -18.08 -20.97
CA TYR A 194 -14.62 -18.90 -22.09
C TYR A 194 -14.28 -18.07 -23.33
N GLY A 195 -15.13 -17.09 -23.67
CA GLY A 195 -14.89 -16.20 -24.81
C GLY A 195 -13.61 -15.37 -24.66
N GLU A 196 -13.34 -14.87 -23.46
CA GLU A 196 -12.14 -14.07 -23.18
C GLU A 196 -10.86 -14.90 -23.27
N ARG A 197 -10.90 -16.17 -22.84
CA ARG A 197 -9.78 -17.11 -22.99
C ARG A 197 -9.56 -17.48 -24.45
N ARG A 198 -10.63 -17.90 -25.14
CA ARG A 198 -10.57 -18.40 -26.51
C ARG A 198 -10.19 -17.32 -27.52
N TYR A 199 -10.68 -16.10 -27.36
CA TYR A 199 -10.52 -15.03 -28.35
C TYR A 199 -9.60 -13.89 -27.87
N GLY A 200 -9.49 -13.68 -26.57
CA GLY A 200 -8.64 -12.67 -25.94
C GLY A 200 -7.39 -13.23 -25.24
N HIS A 201 -7.09 -14.52 -25.39
CA HIS A 201 -5.88 -15.14 -24.84
C HIS A 201 -5.64 -14.90 -23.34
N ALA A 202 -6.71 -14.69 -22.55
CA ALA A 202 -6.59 -14.69 -21.10
C ALA A 202 -6.08 -16.06 -20.62
N GLN A 203 -5.08 -16.07 -19.75
CA GLN A 203 -4.43 -17.29 -19.27
C GLN A 203 -5.24 -17.97 -18.15
N ASP A 204 -4.97 -19.24 -17.84
CA ASP A 204 -5.67 -20.01 -16.80
C ASP A 204 -5.60 -19.37 -15.43
N GLU A 205 -4.47 -18.75 -15.09
CA GLU A 205 -4.31 -17.98 -13.87
C GLU A 205 -4.79 -16.53 -13.96
N ASP A 206 -5.15 -15.99 -15.13
CA ASP A 206 -5.55 -14.60 -15.23
C ASP A 206 -6.88 -14.37 -14.50
N LEU A 207 -6.90 -13.33 -13.69
CA LEU A 207 -8.09 -12.62 -13.24
C LEU A 207 -8.07 -11.21 -13.83
N VAL A 208 -9.22 -10.56 -13.90
CA VAL A 208 -9.32 -9.17 -14.36
C VAL A 208 -10.08 -8.32 -13.36
N MET A 209 -9.49 -7.18 -13.01
CA MET A 209 -10.13 -6.16 -12.19
C MET A 209 -10.26 -4.85 -12.97
N ALA A 210 -11.47 -4.30 -13.03
CA ALA A 210 -11.72 -2.94 -13.48
C ALA A 210 -11.70 -1.97 -12.28
N LEU A 211 -11.01 -0.86 -12.45
CA LEU A 211 -10.88 0.23 -11.47
C LEU A 211 -11.28 1.56 -12.09
N ARG A 212 -11.79 2.46 -11.26
CA ARG A 212 -11.89 3.89 -11.60
C ARG A 212 -10.50 4.54 -11.53
N PRO A 213 -10.20 5.55 -12.36
CA PRO A 213 -8.86 6.17 -12.43
C PRO A 213 -8.37 6.68 -11.06
N GLU A 214 -9.27 7.21 -10.24
CA GLU A 214 -8.97 7.77 -8.92
C GLU A 214 -8.54 6.70 -7.91
N GLN A 215 -8.93 5.43 -8.14
CA GLN A 215 -8.62 4.30 -7.25
C GLN A 215 -7.18 3.80 -7.42
N ILE A 216 -6.48 4.18 -8.51
CA ILE A 216 -5.10 3.76 -8.75
C ILE A 216 -4.16 4.32 -7.66
N ASP A 217 -4.34 5.57 -7.23
CA ASP A 217 -3.51 6.15 -6.17
C ASP A 217 -3.76 5.50 -4.81
N LYS A 218 -5.04 5.23 -4.52
CA LYS A 218 -5.44 4.48 -3.32
C LYS A 218 -4.78 3.10 -3.31
N ALA A 219 -4.87 2.37 -4.42
CA ALA A 219 -4.23 1.07 -4.58
C ALA A 219 -2.71 1.16 -4.38
N LEU A 220 -2.04 2.16 -4.97
CA LEU A 220 -0.58 2.32 -4.82
C LEU A 220 -0.16 2.61 -3.38
N ARG A 221 -0.81 3.58 -2.70
CA ARG A 221 -0.51 3.88 -1.30
C ARG A 221 -0.73 2.69 -0.37
N GLY A 222 -1.85 2.00 -0.55
CA GLY A 222 -2.15 0.77 0.17
C GLY A 222 -1.10 -0.30 -0.09
N MET A 223 -0.74 -0.52 -1.35
CA MET A 223 0.22 -1.56 -1.74
C MET A 223 1.62 -1.30 -1.20
N GLU A 224 2.09 -0.05 -1.26
CA GLU A 224 3.38 0.32 -0.67
C GLU A 224 3.40 0.13 0.84
N THR A 225 2.30 0.46 1.50
CA THR A 225 2.15 0.24 2.94
C THR A 225 2.20 -1.24 3.27
N LEU A 226 1.43 -2.08 2.57
CA LEU A 226 1.45 -3.52 2.73
C LEU A 226 2.85 -4.10 2.45
N TYR A 227 3.53 -3.61 1.41
CA TYR A 227 4.88 -4.03 1.05
C TYR A 227 5.87 -3.80 2.20
N ARG A 228 5.81 -2.62 2.85
CA ARG A 228 6.62 -2.29 4.03
C ARG A 228 6.29 -3.15 5.24
N ARG A 229 5.02 -3.56 5.38
CA ARG A 229 4.55 -4.52 6.40
C ARG A 229 4.88 -5.98 6.07
N GLY A 230 5.61 -6.25 4.99
CA GLY A 230 6.01 -7.59 4.57
C GLY A 230 4.98 -8.33 3.72
N ILE A 231 3.82 -7.74 3.44
CA ILE A 231 2.78 -8.29 2.58
C ILE A 231 3.05 -7.82 1.14
N ARG A 232 3.76 -8.63 0.36
CA ARG A 232 4.31 -8.24 -0.95
C ARG A 232 4.33 -9.36 -1.97
N TYR A 233 4.52 -9.01 -3.25
CA TYR A 233 4.74 -9.93 -4.35
C TYR A 233 6.22 -9.95 -4.80
N PRO A 234 6.80 -11.10 -5.16
CA PRO A 234 6.23 -12.45 -5.06
C PRO A 234 6.07 -12.89 -3.60
N ILE A 235 5.08 -13.74 -3.35
CA ILE A 235 4.82 -14.29 -2.01
C ILE A 235 5.87 -15.37 -1.73
N SER A 236 6.67 -15.18 -0.68
CA SER A 236 7.58 -16.22 -0.19
C SER A 236 6.80 -17.27 0.60
N TYR A 237 6.98 -18.53 0.24
CA TYR A 237 6.33 -19.65 0.92
C TYR A 237 7.18 -20.14 2.08
N ALA A 238 6.54 -20.40 3.23
CA ALA A 238 7.15 -21.23 4.26
C ALA A 238 7.13 -22.69 3.82
N GLY A 239 8.17 -23.45 4.16
CA GLY A 239 8.16 -24.90 3.97
C GLY A 239 7.08 -25.53 4.85
N ALA A 240 6.40 -26.57 4.35
CA ALA A 240 5.26 -27.18 5.05
C ALA A 240 5.62 -27.74 6.45
N GLU A 241 6.89 -28.08 6.68
CA GLU A 241 7.40 -28.61 7.96
C GLU A 241 8.08 -27.55 8.84
N MET A 242 8.16 -26.30 8.38
CA MET A 242 8.86 -25.24 9.09
C MET A 242 8.03 -24.74 10.28
N ASP A 243 8.67 -24.55 11.44
CA ASP A 243 8.08 -23.77 12.52
C ASP A 243 8.05 -22.29 12.11
N VAL A 244 6.85 -21.79 11.84
CA VAL A 244 6.61 -20.42 11.39
C VAL A 244 6.40 -19.44 12.55
N SER A 245 6.41 -19.89 13.81
CA SER A 245 6.19 -19.02 14.97
C SER A 245 7.15 -17.82 15.00
N GLY A 246 8.43 -18.03 14.66
CA GLY A 246 9.44 -16.96 14.54
C GLY A 246 9.34 -16.10 13.28
N ALA A 247 8.55 -16.52 12.28
CA ALA A 247 8.32 -15.79 11.03
C ALA A 247 6.98 -15.03 11.03
N PHE A 248 6.08 -15.32 11.97
CA PHE A 248 4.82 -14.61 12.11
C PHE A 248 5.07 -13.17 12.57
N PRO A 249 4.46 -12.16 11.91
CA PRO A 249 4.57 -10.78 12.39
C PRO A 249 4.04 -10.66 13.81
N GLY A 250 4.70 -9.86 14.65
CA GLY A 250 4.31 -9.69 16.05
C GLY A 250 2.83 -9.36 16.24
N SER A 251 2.23 -8.61 15.31
CA SER A 251 0.80 -8.28 15.32
C SER A 251 -0.16 -9.48 15.35
N TYR A 252 0.24 -10.67 14.87
CA TYR A 252 -0.63 -11.86 14.78
C TYR A 252 -0.54 -12.78 16.00
N GLY A 253 0.55 -12.72 16.78
CA GLY A 253 0.77 -13.60 17.94
C GLY A 253 0.91 -12.86 19.28
N GLN A 254 1.06 -11.54 19.26
CA GLN A 254 1.41 -10.75 20.44
C GLN A 254 0.24 -9.91 20.97
N THR A 255 -1.02 -10.20 20.64
CA THR A 255 -2.17 -9.43 21.20
C THR A 255 -2.18 -9.44 22.73
N GLN A 256 -1.71 -10.51 23.38
CA GLN A 256 -1.55 -10.56 24.83
C GLN A 256 -0.35 -9.72 25.32
N GLN A 257 0.76 -9.70 24.60
CA GLN A 257 1.90 -8.81 24.90
C GLN A 257 1.55 -7.33 24.64
N LEU A 258 0.75 -7.03 23.63
CA LEU A 258 0.21 -5.70 23.35
C LEU A 258 -0.69 -5.22 24.49
N LYS A 259 -1.58 -6.09 24.99
CA LYS A 259 -2.34 -5.80 26.22
C LYS A 259 -1.41 -5.56 27.40
N SER A 260 -0.40 -6.41 27.59
CA SER A 260 0.58 -6.23 28.68
C SER A 260 1.38 -4.94 28.56
N LEU A 261 1.72 -4.50 27.34
CA LEU A 261 2.47 -3.27 27.08
C LEU A 261 1.61 -2.03 27.35
N ARG A 262 0.38 -2.05 26.83
CA ARG A 262 -0.58 -0.96 27.02
C ARG A 262 -1.11 -0.91 28.46
N GLY A 263 -1.02 -2.01 29.20
CA GLY A 263 -1.51 -2.12 30.56
C GLY A 263 -3.04 -2.18 30.63
N ASP A 264 -3.54 -2.47 31.83
CA ASP A 264 -4.96 -2.34 32.19
C ASP A 264 -5.23 -1.05 33.00
N ASP A 265 -4.20 -0.22 33.18
CA ASP A 265 -4.31 1.11 33.78
C ASP A 265 -4.62 2.17 32.71
N ASN A 266 -4.59 3.44 33.08
CA ASN A 266 -4.94 4.54 32.21
C ASN A 266 -3.72 5.23 31.57
N ARG A 267 -2.59 4.51 31.47
CA ARG A 267 -1.39 5.03 30.78
C ARG A 267 -1.70 5.27 29.31
N LEU A 268 -1.12 6.32 28.73
CA LEU A 268 -1.17 6.56 27.28
C LEU A 268 0.24 6.50 26.70
N LEU A 269 0.50 5.45 25.92
CA LEU A 269 1.72 5.35 25.11
C LEU A 269 1.60 6.14 23.81
N LEU A 270 2.40 7.19 23.66
CA LEU A 270 2.55 8.02 22.47
C LEU A 270 3.83 7.63 21.72
N GLY A 271 3.70 7.09 20.50
CA GLY A 271 4.85 6.80 19.64
C GLY A 271 5.32 8.06 18.93
N VAL A 272 6.51 8.56 19.24
CA VAL A 272 7.09 9.77 18.65
C VAL A 272 8.09 9.38 17.57
N THR A 273 7.82 9.81 16.34
CA THR A 273 8.67 9.53 15.18
C THR A 273 8.86 10.76 14.30
N GLY A 274 9.63 10.62 13.23
CA GLY A 274 10.09 11.72 12.39
C GLY A 274 11.32 11.33 11.59
N GLY A 275 11.55 12.00 10.46
CA GLY A 275 12.72 11.75 9.65
C GLY A 275 14.02 12.21 10.31
N ILE A 276 15.17 11.84 9.75
CA ILE A 276 16.46 12.38 10.14
C ILE A 276 16.43 13.92 10.07
N ALA A 277 17.06 14.57 11.05
CA ALA A 277 17.11 16.03 11.16
C ALA A 277 15.74 16.77 11.22
N SER A 278 14.63 16.08 11.51
CA SER A 278 13.32 16.73 11.70
C SER A 278 13.14 17.44 13.05
N GLY A 279 14.12 17.31 13.96
CA GLY A 279 14.06 17.91 15.30
C GLY A 279 13.17 17.15 16.30
N LYS A 280 13.02 15.83 16.13
CA LYS A 280 12.36 14.93 17.11
C LYS A 280 12.78 15.20 18.55
N THR A 281 14.09 15.33 18.80
CA THR A 281 14.63 15.56 20.14
C THR A 281 14.14 16.88 20.75
N THR A 282 13.93 17.92 19.93
CA THR A 282 13.40 19.20 20.40
C THR A 282 11.96 19.05 20.88
N VAL A 283 11.10 18.44 20.06
CA VAL A 283 9.69 18.20 20.42
C VAL A 283 9.57 17.24 21.60
N ALA A 284 10.39 16.19 21.66
CA ALA A 284 10.39 15.24 22.77
C ALA A 284 10.72 15.92 24.11
N LYS A 285 11.72 16.81 24.13
CA LYS A 285 12.05 17.61 25.32
C LYS A 285 10.92 18.55 25.73
N MET A 286 10.27 19.21 24.77
CA MET A 286 9.11 20.06 25.06
C MET A 286 7.97 19.26 25.71
N LEU A 287 7.70 18.04 25.24
CA LEU A 287 6.72 17.15 25.85
C LEU A 287 7.16 16.67 27.25
N GLU A 288 8.45 16.43 27.46
CA GLU A 288 9.01 16.05 28.76
C GLU A 288 8.82 17.16 29.80
N GLU A 289 9.09 18.42 29.43
CA GLU A 289 8.85 19.59 30.27
C GLU A 289 7.37 19.72 30.69
N LEU A 290 6.44 19.28 29.84
CA LEU A 290 5.00 19.30 30.12
C LEU A 290 4.52 18.11 30.97
N GLY A 291 5.39 17.12 31.21
CA GLY A 291 5.14 15.98 32.08
C GLY A 291 5.09 14.61 31.38
N ALA A 292 5.45 14.51 30.09
CA ALA A 292 5.49 13.23 29.38
C ALA A 292 6.88 12.57 29.50
N PRO A 293 7.08 11.55 30.37
CA PRO A 293 8.38 10.89 30.50
C PRO A 293 8.82 10.24 29.18
N ILE A 294 10.13 10.34 28.89
CA ILE A 294 10.73 9.82 27.66
C ILE A 294 11.22 8.38 27.85
N VAL A 295 10.83 7.52 26.91
CA VAL A 295 11.47 6.23 26.67
C VAL A 295 12.14 6.27 25.29
N ASP A 296 13.46 6.30 25.27
CA ASP A 296 14.25 6.48 24.04
C ASP A 296 14.82 5.14 23.55
N PHE A 297 14.38 4.69 22.37
CA PHE A 297 14.85 3.43 21.78
C PHE A 297 16.33 3.46 21.39
N ASP A 298 16.86 4.62 21.00
CA ASP A 298 18.29 4.75 20.69
C ASP A 298 19.12 4.56 21.96
N LEU A 299 18.63 5.04 23.12
CA LEU A 299 19.26 4.84 24.42
C LEU A 299 19.15 3.37 24.88
N ILE A 300 17.95 2.77 24.80
CA ILE A 300 17.74 1.36 25.16
C ILE A 300 18.66 0.45 24.34
N ALA A 301 18.77 0.69 23.03
CA ALA A 301 19.65 -0.07 22.15
C ALA A 301 21.13 0.05 22.54
N ARG A 302 21.53 1.07 23.33
CA ARG A 302 22.87 1.14 23.92
C ARG A 302 22.96 0.36 25.22
N LEU A 303 22.00 0.57 26.12
CA LEU A 303 22.00 -0.02 27.45
C LEU A 303 22.01 -1.54 27.41
N VAL A 304 21.19 -2.15 26.54
CA VAL A 304 21.02 -3.61 26.46
C VAL A 304 22.26 -4.36 25.98
N VAL A 305 23.25 -3.64 25.43
CA VAL A 305 24.51 -4.20 24.93
C VAL A 305 25.72 -3.67 25.69
N GLU A 306 25.52 -3.06 26.87
CA GLU A 306 26.61 -2.71 27.77
C GLU A 306 27.27 -3.96 28.38
N PRO A 307 28.55 -3.88 28.78
CA PRO A 307 29.23 -4.98 29.43
C PRO A 307 28.44 -5.53 30.63
N GLY A 308 28.29 -6.86 30.67
CA GLY A 308 27.52 -7.55 31.71
C GLY A 308 26.07 -7.86 31.32
N GLN A 309 25.55 -7.28 30.24
CA GLN A 309 24.22 -7.62 29.73
C GLN A 309 24.22 -8.95 28.96
N HIS A 310 23.07 -9.63 28.93
CA HIS A 310 22.94 -10.91 28.23
C HIS A 310 23.20 -10.78 26.72
N ALA A 311 22.64 -9.76 26.07
CA ALA A 311 22.84 -9.54 24.64
C ALA A 311 24.31 -9.19 24.31
N TYR A 312 25.00 -8.45 25.19
CA TYR A 312 26.45 -8.23 25.06
C TYR A 312 27.22 -9.55 25.01
N ASN A 313 26.96 -10.47 25.94
CA ASN A 313 27.64 -11.76 25.98
C ASN A 313 27.40 -12.59 24.71
N GLN A 314 26.16 -12.64 24.22
CA GLN A 314 25.81 -13.35 22.97
C GLN A 314 26.51 -12.75 21.75
N ILE A 315 26.63 -11.42 21.70
CA ILE A 315 27.35 -10.72 20.63
C ILE A 315 28.84 -11.07 20.66
N VAL A 316 29.49 -11.01 21.83
CA VAL A 316 30.93 -11.33 21.95
C VAL A 316 31.18 -12.80 21.64
N GLU A 317 30.32 -13.72 22.09
CA GLU A 317 30.44 -15.14 21.80
C GLU A 317 30.35 -15.45 20.30
N TYR A 318 29.42 -14.82 19.58
CA TYR A 318 29.22 -15.08 18.15
C TYR A 318 30.22 -14.33 17.26
N PHE A 319 30.49 -13.06 17.54
CA PHE A 319 31.35 -12.20 16.71
C PHE A 319 32.82 -12.20 17.14
N GLY A 320 33.14 -12.72 18.32
CA GLY A 320 34.47 -12.75 18.91
C GLY A 320 34.91 -11.41 19.53
N GLU A 321 36.00 -11.41 20.31
CA GLU A 321 36.50 -10.19 20.98
C GLU A 321 36.96 -9.07 20.02
N GLN A 322 37.08 -9.34 18.72
CA GLN A 322 37.43 -8.35 17.71
C GLN A 322 36.41 -7.20 17.58
N VAL A 323 35.17 -7.40 18.07
CA VAL A 323 34.14 -6.35 18.11
C VAL A 323 34.17 -5.53 19.39
N LEU A 324 35.19 -5.70 20.24
CA LEU A 324 35.39 -4.94 21.46
C LEU A 324 36.44 -3.83 21.29
N GLN A 325 36.26 -2.77 22.06
CA GLN A 325 37.26 -1.76 22.36
C GLN A 325 38.22 -2.26 23.46
N GLU A 326 39.28 -1.51 23.73
CA GLU A 326 40.25 -1.82 24.80
C GLU A 326 39.60 -1.84 26.19
N ASP A 327 38.60 -0.99 26.42
CA ASP A 327 37.83 -0.92 27.67
C ASP A 327 36.74 -2.00 27.81
N LYS A 328 36.73 -2.98 26.89
CA LYS A 328 35.74 -4.07 26.79
C LYS A 328 34.32 -3.60 26.46
N THR A 329 34.10 -2.36 26.03
CA THR A 329 32.83 -1.95 25.43
C THR A 329 32.77 -2.36 23.95
N LEU A 330 31.56 -2.38 23.35
CA LEU A 330 31.41 -2.73 21.94
C LEU A 330 31.94 -1.63 21.01
N ASP A 331 32.82 -2.02 20.08
CA ASP A 331 33.21 -1.22 18.93
C ASP A 331 32.10 -1.25 17.88
N ARG A 332 31.15 -0.33 18.03
CA ARG A 332 29.97 -0.20 17.16
C ARG A 332 30.33 -0.01 15.69
N LYS A 333 31.44 0.68 15.41
CA LYS A 333 31.87 0.94 14.03
C LYS A 333 32.31 -0.37 13.39
N LYS A 334 33.20 -1.13 14.06
CA LYS A 334 33.60 -2.46 13.58
C LYS A 334 32.42 -3.41 13.46
N LEU A 335 31.56 -3.47 14.46
CA LEU A 335 30.38 -4.34 14.42
C LEU A 335 29.46 -3.98 13.25
N SER A 336 29.20 -2.68 13.03
CA SER A 336 28.42 -2.18 11.89
C SER A 336 29.07 -2.57 10.56
N ASP A 337 30.39 -2.42 10.42
CA ASP A 337 31.10 -2.77 9.19
C ASP A 337 30.99 -4.27 8.86
N ILE A 338 30.98 -5.13 9.88
CA ILE A 338 30.80 -6.58 9.74
C ILE A 338 29.37 -6.90 9.27
N VAL A 339 28.35 -6.38 9.96
CA VAL A 339 26.95 -6.73 9.65
C VAL A 339 26.42 -6.03 8.40
N PHE A 340 27.00 -4.91 8.00
CA PHE A 340 26.63 -4.24 6.76
C PHE A 340 27.00 -5.06 5.52
N ARG A 341 28.08 -5.85 5.60
CA ARG A 341 28.57 -6.68 4.49
C ARG A 341 27.94 -8.08 4.44
N ASP A 342 27.19 -8.47 5.45
CA ASP A 342 26.70 -9.84 5.63
C ASP A 342 25.29 -9.86 6.25
N MET A 343 24.28 -10.19 5.43
CA MET A 343 22.88 -10.21 5.83
C MET A 343 22.60 -11.24 6.95
N GLU A 344 23.25 -12.39 6.93
CA GLU A 344 23.02 -13.45 7.91
C GLU A 344 23.59 -13.05 9.27
N LYS A 345 24.76 -12.41 9.28
CA LYS A 345 25.32 -11.79 10.50
C LYS A 345 24.44 -10.67 11.03
N ARG A 346 23.86 -9.85 10.15
CA ARG A 346 22.92 -8.80 10.56
C ARG A 346 21.69 -9.37 11.26
N LYS A 347 21.04 -10.38 10.66
CA LYS A 347 19.92 -11.09 11.28
C LYS A 347 20.31 -11.71 12.61
N LYS A 348 21.53 -12.24 12.73
CA LYS A 348 22.00 -12.83 13.98
C LYS A 348 22.17 -11.77 15.08
N LEU A 349 22.76 -10.62 14.77
CA LEU A 349 22.83 -9.49 15.70
C LEU A 349 21.43 -9.00 16.12
N GLU A 350 20.52 -8.84 15.16
CA GLU A 350 19.10 -8.48 15.39
C GLU A 350 18.42 -9.51 16.32
N SER A 351 18.70 -10.80 16.16
CA SER A 351 18.13 -11.87 17.00
C SER A 351 18.56 -11.81 18.47
N PHE A 352 19.73 -11.24 18.77
CA PHE A 352 20.21 -11.04 20.15
C PHE A 352 19.69 -9.73 20.74
N THR A 353 19.66 -8.68 19.94
CA THR A 353 19.36 -7.32 20.40
C THR A 353 17.87 -7.04 20.51
N HIS A 354 17.05 -7.48 19.55
CA HIS A 354 15.61 -7.19 19.54
C HIS A 354 14.87 -7.71 20.78
N PRO A 355 15.08 -8.97 21.24
CA PRO A 355 14.45 -9.45 22.47
C PRO A 355 14.87 -8.63 23.71
N ALA A 356 16.17 -8.29 23.82
CA ALA A 356 16.69 -7.53 24.94
C ALA A 356 16.13 -6.09 24.97
N ILE A 357 16.04 -5.43 23.81
CA ILE A 357 15.39 -4.12 23.65
C ILE A 357 13.93 -4.20 24.10
N GLY A 358 13.20 -5.23 23.68
CA GLY A 358 11.80 -5.43 24.06
C GLY A 358 11.61 -5.58 25.57
N VAL A 359 12.46 -6.37 26.24
CA VAL A 359 12.41 -6.55 27.70
C VAL A 359 12.67 -5.23 28.43
N GLU A 360 13.71 -4.50 28.04
CA GLU A 360 14.06 -3.23 28.67
C GLU A 360 13.01 -2.15 28.42
N PHE A 361 12.45 -2.10 27.21
CA PHE A 361 11.32 -1.23 26.88
C PHE A 361 10.11 -1.48 27.79
N MET A 362 9.72 -2.75 27.94
CA MET A 362 8.61 -3.14 28.83
C MET A 362 8.90 -2.78 30.28
N ARG A 363 10.15 -2.98 30.75
CA ARG A 363 10.55 -2.63 32.12
C ARG A 363 10.38 -1.13 32.38
N GLN A 364 10.93 -0.27 31.51
CA GLN A 364 10.84 1.19 31.67
C GLN A 364 9.39 1.68 31.63
N VAL A 365 8.59 1.19 30.68
CA VAL A 365 7.17 1.55 30.60
C VAL A 365 6.42 1.15 31.87
N ASN A 366 6.62 -0.09 32.36
CA ASN A 366 5.95 -0.55 33.57
C ASN A 366 6.40 0.20 34.83
N GLU A 367 7.67 0.58 34.94
CA GLU A 367 8.15 1.39 36.07
C GLU A 367 7.57 2.80 36.09
N LEU A 368 7.41 3.42 34.92
CA LEU A 368 6.76 4.72 34.80
C LEU A 368 5.27 4.63 35.16
N SER A 369 4.57 3.64 34.63
CA SER A 369 3.14 3.44 34.92
C SER A 369 2.87 2.99 36.35
N ALA A 370 3.78 2.25 36.99
CA ALA A 370 3.65 1.92 38.40
C ALA A 370 3.78 3.14 39.32
N LYS A 371 4.54 4.17 38.89
CA LYS A 371 4.66 5.44 39.63
C LYS A 371 3.47 6.36 39.36
N ASP A 372 3.00 6.39 38.12
CA ASP A 372 1.85 7.17 37.70
C ASP A 372 0.97 6.35 36.73
N PRO A 373 -0.13 5.74 37.22
CA PRO A 373 -1.08 4.99 36.40
C PRO A 373 -1.80 5.86 35.34
N ASP A 374 -1.68 7.18 35.42
CA ASP A 374 -2.19 8.16 34.48
C ASP A 374 -1.08 8.79 33.63
N ALA A 375 0.10 8.17 33.55
CA ALA A 375 1.21 8.70 32.76
C ALA A 375 0.90 8.70 31.25
N ILE A 376 1.18 9.83 30.59
CA ILE A 376 1.31 9.91 29.13
C ILE A 376 2.79 9.72 28.80
N ILE A 377 3.17 8.52 28.38
CA ILE A 377 4.58 8.14 28.14
C ILE A 377 4.88 8.33 26.65
N GLN A 378 5.90 9.13 26.34
CA GLN A 378 6.37 9.28 24.97
C GLN A 378 7.50 8.30 24.68
N VAL A 379 7.40 7.60 23.55
CA VAL A 379 8.36 6.59 23.13
C VAL A 379 8.97 7.02 21.80
N VAL A 380 10.24 7.42 21.84
CA VAL A 380 10.92 8.03 20.70
C VAL A 380 11.59 6.94 19.86
N ILE A 381 11.13 6.79 18.61
CA ILE A 381 11.64 5.77 17.67
C ILE A 381 11.82 6.37 16.27
N PRO A 382 13.06 6.53 15.77
CA PRO A 382 13.31 7.12 14.44
C PRO A 382 12.69 6.34 13.28
N LEU A 383 12.71 5.01 13.34
CA LEU A 383 12.23 4.10 12.29
C LEU A 383 10.88 3.45 12.62
N LEU A 384 10.07 4.11 13.45
CA LEU A 384 8.80 3.57 13.97
C LEU A 384 7.89 3.04 12.86
N ILE A 385 7.73 3.81 11.79
CA ILE A 385 6.84 3.48 10.66
C ILE A 385 7.47 2.40 9.78
N GLU A 386 8.76 2.53 9.48
CA GLU A 386 9.52 1.59 8.65
C GLU A 386 9.57 0.19 9.24
N LEU A 387 9.68 0.09 10.57
CA LEU A 387 9.68 -1.17 11.31
C LEU A 387 8.26 -1.67 11.65
N ASN A 388 7.22 -0.99 11.15
CA ASN A 388 5.82 -1.29 11.43
C ASN A 388 5.53 -1.40 12.94
N MET A 389 6.12 -0.54 13.75
CA MET A 389 5.99 -0.56 15.22
C MET A 389 4.79 0.23 15.73
N GLY A 390 4.06 0.93 14.84
CA GLY A 390 2.96 1.82 15.20
C GLY A 390 1.84 1.15 16.00
N TYR A 391 1.57 -0.13 15.76
CA TYR A 391 0.52 -0.88 16.46
C TYR A 391 0.76 -0.98 17.98
N MET A 392 1.99 -0.78 18.47
CA MET A 392 2.30 -0.81 19.90
C MET A 392 1.77 0.41 20.67
N PHE A 393 1.48 1.51 19.99
CA PHE A 393 1.13 2.80 20.61
C PHE A 393 -0.37 3.11 20.49
N HIS A 394 -0.89 3.89 21.42
CA HIS A 394 -2.27 4.38 21.38
C HIS A 394 -2.43 5.48 20.34
N LYS A 395 -1.40 6.33 20.25
CA LYS A 395 -1.32 7.46 19.32
C LYS A 395 0.08 7.59 18.76
N LEU A 396 0.17 8.09 17.54
CA LEU A 396 1.43 8.36 16.85
C LEU A 396 1.58 9.85 16.58
N LEU A 397 2.72 10.40 17.00
CA LEU A 397 3.15 11.76 16.71
C LEU A 397 4.28 11.73 15.67
N LEU A 398 4.06 12.41 14.55
CA LEU A 398 5.09 12.70 13.56
C LEU A 398 5.63 14.11 13.73
N VAL A 399 6.93 14.22 13.98
CA VAL A 399 7.66 15.49 13.89
C VAL A 399 8.09 15.70 12.44
N TYR A 400 7.40 16.61 11.77
CA TYR A 400 7.52 16.90 10.36
C TYR A 400 8.47 18.08 10.08
N THR A 401 9.21 17.96 8.98
CA THR A 401 10.06 18.98 8.40
C THR A 401 10.19 18.62 6.92
N SER A 402 10.06 19.57 5.99
CA SER A 402 10.15 19.28 4.56
C SER A 402 11.51 18.65 4.20
N PRO A 403 11.56 17.85 3.12
CA PRO A 403 12.80 17.23 2.66
C PRO A 403 13.94 18.24 2.46
N GLU A 404 13.64 19.45 1.99
CA GLU A 404 14.63 20.50 1.75
C GLU A 404 15.28 20.98 3.05
N VAL A 405 14.46 21.23 4.08
CA VAL A 405 14.94 21.66 5.40
C VAL A 405 15.67 20.53 6.11
N GLN A 406 15.19 19.29 6.00
CA GLN A 406 15.89 18.11 6.53
C GLN A 406 17.30 17.98 5.92
N ASN A 407 17.43 18.18 4.61
CA ASN A 407 18.70 18.08 3.91
C ASN A 407 19.71 19.12 4.41
N LYS A 408 19.28 20.38 4.51
CA LYS A 408 20.11 21.48 5.01
C LYS A 408 20.53 21.27 6.47
N ARG A 409 19.59 20.86 7.33
CA ARG A 409 19.87 20.58 8.74
C ARG A 409 20.85 19.42 8.91
N LEU A 410 20.68 18.36 8.12
CA LEU A 410 21.56 17.19 8.16
C LEU A 410 22.97 17.53 7.68
N ALA A 411 23.09 18.22 6.55
CA ALA A 411 24.36 18.69 6.01
C ALA A 411 25.13 19.57 7.02
N ALA A 412 24.45 20.53 7.64
CA ALA A 412 25.05 21.40 8.65
C ALA A 412 25.45 20.67 9.94
N ARG A 413 24.61 19.75 10.43
CA ARG A 413 24.86 18.98 11.65
C ARG A 413 26.06 18.03 11.50
N ASP A 414 26.14 17.35 10.37
CA ASP A 414 27.13 16.28 10.15
C ASP A 414 28.36 16.76 9.38
N GLY A 415 28.39 18.03 8.94
CA GLY A 415 29.50 18.61 8.19
C GLY A 415 29.71 17.99 6.80
N ILE A 416 28.63 17.54 6.17
CA ILE A 416 28.63 16.84 4.86
C ILE A 416 27.95 17.68 3.77
N SER A 417 28.12 17.29 2.51
CA SER A 417 27.44 17.97 1.40
C SER A 417 25.92 17.71 1.43
N GLU A 418 25.13 18.63 0.88
CA GLU A 418 23.69 18.41 0.68
C GLU A 418 23.39 17.20 -0.23
N ALA A 419 24.31 16.84 -1.13
CA ALA A 419 24.17 15.63 -1.95
C ALA A 419 24.33 14.36 -1.11
N ASP A 420 25.31 14.33 -0.20
CA ASP A 420 25.54 13.19 0.70
C ASP A 420 24.41 13.06 1.73
N ALA A 421 23.92 14.18 2.26
CA ALA A 421 22.76 14.21 3.14
C ALA A 421 21.51 13.64 2.45
N ALA A 422 21.27 13.97 1.17
CA ALA A 422 20.18 13.40 0.39
C ALA A 422 20.34 11.88 0.14
N VAL A 423 21.57 11.37 0.03
CA VAL A 423 21.82 9.91 -0.03
C VAL A 423 21.40 9.24 1.28
N ILE A 424 21.75 9.83 2.43
CA ILE A 424 21.40 9.29 3.75
C ILE A 424 19.89 9.30 3.95
N MET A 425 19.22 10.40 3.59
CA MET A 425 17.77 10.54 3.71
C MET A 425 16.98 9.47 2.94
N ARG A 426 17.50 9.01 1.78
CA ARG A 426 16.86 7.97 0.97
C ARG A 426 16.78 6.60 1.62
N ASN A 427 17.49 6.37 2.73
CA ASN A 427 17.41 5.13 3.50
C ASN A 427 16.18 5.09 4.44
N GLN A 428 15.46 6.20 4.59
CA GLN A 428 14.23 6.30 5.38
C GLN A 428 13.02 6.49 4.47
N LEU A 429 11.84 6.21 5.00
CA LEU A 429 10.60 6.52 4.30
C LEU A 429 10.49 8.05 4.11
N PRO A 430 10.14 8.56 2.90
CA PRO A 430 9.97 9.99 2.69
C PRO A 430 9.01 10.59 3.72
N ILE A 431 9.37 11.76 4.26
CA ILE A 431 8.66 12.35 5.40
C ILE A 431 7.19 12.66 5.07
N ASP A 432 6.91 13.04 3.82
CA ASP A 432 5.54 13.32 3.34
C ASP A 432 4.68 12.06 3.34
N GLU A 433 5.27 10.89 3.05
CA GLU A 433 4.57 9.61 3.12
C GLU A 433 4.29 9.19 4.57
N LYS A 434 5.12 9.61 5.53
CA LYS A 434 4.91 9.30 6.96
C LYS A 434 3.65 9.97 7.52
N VAL A 435 3.19 11.07 6.92
CA VAL A 435 2.02 11.83 7.39
C VAL A 435 0.77 10.95 7.46
N GLY A 436 0.55 10.08 6.47
CA GLY A 436 -0.62 9.20 6.42
C GLY A 436 -0.66 8.12 7.52
N TYR A 437 0.41 7.95 8.29
CA TYR A 437 0.47 6.98 9.38
C TYR A 437 0.29 7.60 10.77
N ALA A 438 0.34 8.94 10.88
CA ALA A 438 0.37 9.62 12.17
C ALA A 438 -1.04 10.09 12.59
N ASP A 439 -1.35 9.99 13.88
CA ASP A 439 -2.55 10.62 14.45
C ASP A 439 -2.35 12.14 14.59
N PHE A 440 -1.11 12.55 14.90
CA PHE A 440 -0.74 13.94 15.13
C PHE A 440 0.51 14.30 14.34
N VAL A 441 0.54 15.52 13.80
CA VAL A 441 1.69 16.04 13.07
C VAL A 441 2.10 17.40 13.63
N ILE A 442 3.35 17.52 14.05
CA ILE A 442 3.95 18.80 14.44
C ILE A 442 4.95 19.21 13.38
N ASN A 443 4.63 20.26 12.63
CA ASN A 443 5.59 20.91 11.72
C ASN A 443 6.58 21.75 12.55
N ASN A 444 7.87 21.38 12.47
CA ASN A 444 9.01 21.96 13.17
C ASN A 444 9.97 22.72 12.21
N GLU A 445 9.42 23.38 11.19
CA GLU A 445 10.15 24.26 10.27
C GLU A 445 10.19 25.72 10.73
N GLY A 446 9.16 26.13 11.46
CA GLY A 446 8.98 27.51 11.93
C GLY A 446 9.79 27.83 13.18
N ASP A 447 9.36 28.89 13.87
CA ASP A 447 10.01 29.36 15.09
C ASP A 447 9.86 28.35 16.25
N PRO A 448 10.84 28.21 17.16
CA PRO A 448 10.72 27.31 18.31
C PRO A 448 9.51 27.61 19.20
N GLU A 449 9.10 28.88 19.35
CA GLU A 449 7.92 29.23 20.15
C GLU A 449 6.61 28.80 19.48
N GLU A 450 6.52 28.91 18.15
CA GLU A 450 5.37 28.36 17.40
C GLU A 450 5.28 26.84 17.54
N THR A 451 6.43 26.15 17.51
CA THR A 451 6.50 24.72 17.73
C THR A 451 6.07 24.39 19.15
N ARG A 452 6.52 25.14 20.15
CA ARG A 452 6.12 24.98 21.56
C ARG A 452 4.61 25.11 21.74
N ALA A 453 3.99 26.13 21.14
CA ALA A 453 2.54 26.32 21.21
C ALA A 453 1.76 25.13 20.63
N LYS A 454 2.24 24.54 19.52
CA LYS A 454 1.64 23.31 18.95
C LYS A 454 1.82 22.10 19.87
N VAL A 455 2.97 21.97 20.53
CA VAL A 455 3.23 20.90 21.51
C VAL A 455 2.30 21.04 22.72
N GLU A 456 2.09 22.26 23.22
CA GLU A 456 1.17 22.52 24.33
C GLU A 456 -0.29 22.21 23.96
N ALA A 457 -0.72 22.56 22.75
CA ALA A 457 -2.03 22.19 22.23
C ALA A 457 -2.21 20.67 22.12
N LEU A 458 -1.20 19.97 21.58
CA LEU A 458 -1.18 18.51 21.52
C LEU A 458 -1.25 17.90 22.93
N TRP A 459 -0.52 18.44 23.89
CA TRP A 459 -0.52 17.95 25.26
C TRP A 459 -1.90 18.05 25.91
N ALA A 460 -2.60 19.17 25.71
CA ALA A 460 -3.97 19.33 26.18
C ALA A 460 -4.92 18.32 25.54
N GLU A 461 -4.76 18.04 24.24
CA GLU A 461 -5.55 17.04 23.52
C GLU A 461 -5.27 15.61 24.02
N LEU A 462 -4.00 15.25 24.23
CA LEU A 462 -3.63 13.93 24.77
C LEU A 462 -4.21 13.70 26.18
N LYS A 463 -4.18 14.72 27.04
CA LYS A 463 -4.83 14.66 28.36
C LYS A 463 -6.33 14.45 28.25
N LYS A 464 -6.99 15.13 27.31
CA LYS A 464 -8.42 14.96 27.07
C LYS A 464 -8.73 13.53 26.61
N LEU A 465 -8.00 13.00 25.63
CA LEU A 465 -8.16 11.63 25.13
C LEU A 465 -7.96 10.59 26.24
N GLN A 466 -6.95 10.77 27.08
CA GLN A 466 -6.70 9.91 28.23
C GLN A 466 -7.86 9.96 29.25
N GLN A 467 -8.46 11.13 29.50
CA GLN A 467 -9.62 11.25 30.39
C GLN A 467 -10.89 10.61 29.81
N GLU A 468 -11.07 10.66 28.50
CA GLU A 468 -12.20 10.02 27.82
C GLU A 468 -12.08 8.49 27.87
N SER A 469 -10.85 7.96 27.79
CA SER A 469 -10.58 6.51 27.94
C SER A 469 -10.93 5.96 29.33
N LYS A 470 -10.97 6.79 30.38
CA LYS A 470 -11.42 6.39 31.73
C LYS A 470 -12.93 6.17 31.85
N LYS A 471 -13.73 6.70 30.92
CA LYS A 471 -15.20 6.72 31.01
C LYS A 471 -15.87 5.58 30.23
N GLN A 472 -15.13 4.90 29.37
CA GLN A 472 -15.54 3.66 28.69
C GLN A 472 -15.11 2.46 29.53
#